data_AF-A0A7J7KY97-F1
#
_entry.id   AF-A0A7J7KY97-F1
#
_cell.length_a   1.000
_cell.length_b   1.000
_cell.length_c   1.000
_cell.angle_alpha   90.00
_cell.angle_beta   90.00
_cell.angle_gamma   90.00
#
_symmetry.space_group_name_H-M   'P 1'
#
loop_
_entity.id
_entity.type
_entity.pdbx_description
1 polymer ?
#
loop_
_entity_poly.entity_id
_entity_poly.type
_entity_poly.pdbx_seq_one_letter_code
_entity_poly.pdbx_strand_id
1 'polypeptide(L)'
;MFKVPDHQVAGHRAQDRKLGPVIDDAGLFYKPLQNDERGSKEVAFYESFSSNTRVPDHICRFFPVFHGTQLVEASDGSGSHPHLVMQDLTLNRLNPSVMDIKMGSRTWYPQASMKYIGKCLKKDRESTSVHLGFRISGLQTYESKESRFWKPDKKTVQSFTVNDVKSSLRKYVSSNPSSEIDPDCSLASIVYGGSNGILA
;
A
#
# COMPACT_ATOMS: atom_id res chain seq x y z
N MET A 1 -15.28 -1.67 -17.93
CA MET A 1 -16.15 -1.05 -16.90
C MET A 1 -15.30 -0.87 -15.65
N PHE A 2 -15.33 0.29 -14.99
CA PHE A 2 -14.53 0.53 -13.79
C PHE A 2 -15.16 -0.10 -12.55
N LYS A 3 -14.33 -0.63 -11.65
CA LYS A 3 -14.72 -1.28 -10.40
C LYS A 3 -13.91 -0.73 -9.23
N VAL A 4 -14.46 -0.82 -8.02
CA VAL A 4 -13.72 -0.49 -6.80
C VAL A 4 -12.71 -1.62 -6.52
N PRO A 5 -11.44 -1.32 -6.15
CA PRO A 5 -10.47 -2.37 -5.84
C PRO A 5 -10.83 -3.09 -4.53
N ASP A 6 -11.13 -4.39 -4.60
CA ASP A 6 -11.56 -5.22 -3.47
C ASP A 6 -10.49 -5.33 -2.36
N HIS A 7 -9.23 -5.31 -2.78
CA HIS A 7 -8.07 -5.61 -1.93
C HIS A 7 -7.33 -4.38 -1.41
N GLN A 8 -7.96 -3.19 -1.49
CA GLN A 8 -7.36 -1.97 -0.97
C GLN A 8 -7.27 -1.99 0.57
N VAL A 9 -6.05 -1.89 1.11
CA VAL A 9 -5.81 -1.93 2.57
C VAL A 9 -5.53 -0.56 3.19
N ALA A 10 -5.13 0.43 2.39
CA ALA A 10 -4.83 1.79 2.86
C ALA A 10 -5.24 2.85 1.82
N GLY A 11 -5.07 4.14 2.15
CA GLY A 11 -5.44 5.26 1.27
C GLY A 11 -6.93 5.61 1.30
N HIS A 12 -7.38 6.39 0.30
CA HIS A 12 -8.79 6.75 0.12
C HIS A 12 -9.48 5.68 -0.74
N ARG A 13 -10.61 5.16 -0.27
CA ARG A 13 -11.41 4.18 -1.03
C ARG A 13 -12.48 4.90 -1.84
N ALA A 14 -12.76 4.37 -3.03
CA ALA A 14 -13.89 4.76 -3.88
C ALA A 14 -15.21 4.26 -3.28
N GLN A 15 -15.60 4.81 -2.13
CA GLN A 15 -16.80 4.41 -1.38
C GLN A 15 -17.44 5.65 -0.75
N ASP A 16 -18.76 5.63 -0.53
CA ASP A 16 -19.52 6.70 0.13
C ASP A 16 -19.33 8.08 -0.52
N ARG A 17 -19.35 8.13 -1.85
CA ARG A 17 -19.10 9.35 -2.65
C ARG A 17 -17.75 10.01 -2.34
N LYS A 18 -16.72 9.22 -2.06
CA LYS A 18 -15.34 9.70 -1.89
C LYS A 18 -14.52 9.36 -3.11
N LEU A 19 -13.67 10.30 -3.48
CA LEU A 19 -12.67 10.10 -4.51
C LEU A 19 -11.65 9.05 -4.06
N GLY A 20 -11.53 7.99 -4.85
CA GLY A 20 -10.62 6.87 -4.61
C GLY A 20 -10.29 6.16 -5.92
N PRO A 21 -9.36 5.20 -5.88
CA PRO A 21 -8.95 4.50 -7.07
C PRO A 21 -10.04 3.58 -7.61
N VAL A 22 -9.97 3.32 -8.91
CA VAL A 22 -10.77 2.30 -9.60
C VAL A 22 -9.85 1.40 -10.41
N ILE A 23 -10.33 0.20 -10.74
CA ILE A 23 -9.63 -0.77 -11.61
C ILE A 23 -10.51 -1.15 -12.79
N ASP A 24 -9.92 -1.69 -13.84
CA ASP A 24 -10.62 -2.33 -14.95
C ASP A 24 -10.33 -3.84 -15.04
N ASP A 25 -10.98 -4.51 -15.98
CA ASP A 25 -10.78 -5.94 -16.24
C ASP A 25 -9.53 -6.23 -17.09
N ALA A 26 -8.83 -5.19 -17.57
CA ALA A 26 -7.60 -5.31 -18.36
C ALA A 26 -6.34 -5.29 -17.47
N GLY A 27 -6.49 -5.09 -16.15
CA GLY A 27 -5.37 -5.06 -15.22
C GLY A 27 -4.79 -3.68 -14.98
N LEU A 28 -5.57 -2.63 -15.24
CA LEU A 28 -5.17 -1.25 -14.99
C LEU A 28 -5.80 -0.73 -13.69
N PHE A 29 -4.97 -0.04 -12.91
CA PHE A 29 -5.30 0.67 -11.70
C PHE A 29 -5.27 2.18 -11.96
N TYR A 30 -6.40 2.84 -11.75
CA TYR A 30 -6.61 4.25 -11.98
C TYR A 30 -6.62 4.97 -10.64
N LYS A 31 -5.52 5.65 -10.34
CA LYS A 31 -5.35 6.40 -9.10
C LYS A 31 -5.71 7.87 -9.33
N PRO A 32 -6.77 8.42 -8.70
CA PRO A 32 -7.12 9.82 -8.90
C PRO A 32 -6.00 10.73 -8.41
N LEU A 33 -5.65 11.73 -9.22
CA LEU A 33 -4.64 12.71 -8.85
C LEU A 33 -5.12 13.49 -7.63
N GLN A 34 -4.25 13.57 -6.62
CA GLN A 34 -4.54 14.31 -5.40
C GLN A 34 -4.22 15.81 -5.59
N ASN A 35 -4.97 16.66 -4.89
CA ASN A 35 -4.75 18.10 -4.86
C ASN A 35 -3.40 18.49 -4.21
N ASP A 36 -3.13 19.78 -4.13
CA ASP A 36 -1.94 20.37 -3.48
C ASP A 36 -0.61 19.88 -4.08
N GLU A 37 -0.55 19.76 -5.41
CA GLU A 37 0.60 19.24 -6.17
C GLU A 37 0.97 17.78 -5.89
N ARG A 38 0.26 17.08 -5.00
CA ARG A 38 0.60 15.70 -4.64
C ARG A 38 0.43 14.76 -5.83
N GLY A 39 -0.65 14.92 -6.58
CA GLY A 39 -0.90 14.18 -7.81
C GLY A 39 0.12 14.50 -8.90
N SER A 40 0.40 15.79 -9.16
CA SER A 40 1.34 16.19 -10.21
C SER A 40 2.79 15.77 -9.89
N LYS A 41 3.21 15.81 -8.62
CA LYS A 41 4.51 15.27 -8.19
C LYS A 41 4.62 13.77 -8.38
N GLU A 42 3.53 13.03 -8.16
CA GLU A 42 3.50 11.58 -8.40
C GLU A 42 3.60 11.26 -9.90
N VAL A 43 2.88 11.97 -10.75
CA VAL A 43 2.98 11.85 -12.21
C VAL A 43 4.41 12.14 -12.68
N ALA A 44 4.97 13.29 -12.28
CA ALA A 44 6.33 13.68 -12.66
C ALA A 44 7.38 12.66 -12.20
N PHE A 45 7.18 12.03 -11.04
CA PHE A 45 8.02 10.93 -10.58
C PHE A 45 7.95 9.74 -11.55
N TYR A 46 6.76 9.25 -11.90
CA TYR A 46 6.61 8.10 -12.79
C TYR A 46 7.07 8.38 -14.22
N GLU A 47 6.82 9.57 -14.76
CA GLU A 47 7.34 9.99 -16.08
C GLU A 47 8.87 10.00 -16.11
N SER A 48 9.50 10.60 -15.09
CA SER A 48 10.95 10.62 -14.93
C SER A 48 11.52 9.21 -14.72
N PHE A 49 10.90 8.41 -13.85
CA PHE A 49 11.36 7.07 -13.53
C PHE A 49 11.27 6.11 -14.73
N SER A 50 10.14 6.09 -15.43
CA SER A 50 9.89 5.19 -16.56
C SER A 50 10.72 5.49 -17.81
N SER A 51 11.17 6.74 -17.98
CA SER A 51 12.01 7.16 -19.12
C SER A 51 13.52 7.15 -18.81
N ASN A 52 13.91 6.95 -17.54
CA ASN A 52 15.30 7.06 -17.12
C ASN A 52 16.08 5.75 -17.33
N THR A 53 16.80 5.68 -18.45
CA THR A 53 17.66 4.54 -18.83
C THR A 53 18.84 4.28 -17.90
N ARG A 54 19.11 5.17 -16.93
CA ARG A 54 20.16 4.96 -15.91
C ARG A 54 19.67 4.15 -14.71
N VAL A 55 18.35 3.97 -14.54
CA VAL A 55 17.82 3.10 -13.49
C VAL A 55 17.92 1.66 -13.99
N PRO A 56 18.62 0.76 -13.27
CA PRO A 56 18.73 -0.62 -13.70
C PRO A 56 17.38 -1.36 -13.73
N ASP A 57 17.19 -2.26 -14.70
CA ASP A 57 15.96 -3.07 -14.84
C ASP A 57 15.60 -3.86 -13.56
N HIS A 58 16.61 -4.28 -12.80
CA HIS A 58 16.40 -4.99 -11.55
C HIS A 58 15.82 -4.10 -10.43
N ILE A 59 15.89 -2.78 -10.57
CA ILE A 59 15.21 -1.81 -9.71
C ILE A 59 13.83 -1.48 -10.26
N CYS A 60 13.72 -1.27 -11.58
CA CYS A 60 12.45 -0.94 -12.25
C CYS A 60 11.35 -1.97 -11.94
N ARG A 61 11.69 -3.26 -11.83
CA ARG A 61 10.73 -4.32 -11.51
C ARG A 61 10.02 -4.20 -10.14
N PHE A 62 10.51 -3.35 -9.24
CA PHE A 62 9.87 -3.13 -7.92
C PHE A 62 8.75 -2.09 -7.96
N PHE A 63 8.51 -1.46 -9.11
CA PHE A 63 7.46 -0.46 -9.29
C PHE A 63 6.36 -1.02 -10.19
N PRO A 64 5.08 -0.65 -9.97
CA PRO A 64 4.02 -0.96 -10.92
C PRO A 64 4.33 -0.31 -12.28
N VAL A 65 4.00 -1.00 -13.37
CA VAL A 65 4.13 -0.42 -14.72
C VAL A 65 3.29 0.84 -14.82
N PHE A 66 3.89 1.91 -15.34
CA PHE A 66 3.23 3.19 -15.58
C PHE A 66 2.68 3.25 -16.99
N HIS A 67 1.40 3.62 -17.13
CA HIS A 67 0.68 3.69 -18.41
C HIS A 67 0.27 5.11 -18.79
N GLY A 68 0.82 6.14 -18.13
CA GLY A 68 0.48 7.53 -18.37
C GLY A 68 -0.64 8.04 -17.47
N THR A 69 -1.30 9.11 -17.92
CA THR A 69 -2.46 9.70 -17.26
C THR A 69 -3.67 9.67 -18.19
N GLN A 70 -4.86 9.59 -17.60
CA GLN A 70 -6.10 9.58 -18.35
C GLN A 70 -7.19 10.34 -17.59
N LEU A 71 -8.08 11.01 -18.33
CA LEU A 71 -9.30 11.58 -17.78
C LEU A 71 -10.36 10.49 -17.65
N VAL A 72 -10.88 10.28 -16.43
CA VAL A 72 -11.86 9.23 -16.10
C VAL A 72 -12.92 9.83 -15.18
N GLU A 73 -14.16 9.34 -15.28
CA GLU A 73 -15.22 9.72 -14.34
C GLU A 73 -14.81 9.42 -12.89
N ALA A 74 -14.87 10.44 -12.05
CA ALA A 74 -14.48 10.38 -10.66
C ALA A 74 -15.41 9.48 -9.85
N SER A 75 -14.84 8.70 -8.94
CA SER A 75 -15.62 7.77 -8.09
C SER A 75 -16.56 8.45 -7.10
N ASP A 76 -16.42 9.76 -6.88
CA ASP A 76 -17.33 10.57 -6.07
C ASP A 76 -18.49 11.17 -6.86
N GLY A 77 -18.52 11.00 -8.19
CA GLY A 77 -19.53 11.56 -9.07
C GLY A 77 -19.34 13.05 -9.38
N SER A 78 -18.16 13.61 -9.12
CA SER A 78 -17.84 15.01 -9.45
C SER A 78 -17.60 15.27 -10.95
N GLY A 79 -17.70 14.24 -11.79
CA GLY A 79 -17.46 14.29 -13.23
C GLY A 79 -16.06 13.81 -13.60
N SER A 80 -15.57 14.24 -14.77
CA SER A 80 -14.24 13.87 -15.24
C SER A 80 -13.11 14.39 -14.34
N HIS A 81 -12.23 13.48 -13.92
CA HIS A 81 -11.07 13.77 -13.07
C HIS A 81 -9.81 13.08 -13.61
N PRO A 82 -8.62 13.71 -13.54
CA PRO A 82 -7.39 13.08 -14.01
C PRO A 82 -6.94 11.95 -13.08
N HIS A 83 -6.57 10.82 -13.68
CA HIS A 83 -6.06 9.64 -13.00
C HIS A 83 -4.67 9.26 -13.52
N LEU A 84 -3.82 8.82 -12.61
CA LEU A 84 -2.56 8.13 -12.89
C LEU A 84 -2.89 6.68 -13.19
N VAL A 85 -2.50 6.18 -14.36
CA VAL A 85 -2.81 4.82 -14.82
C VAL A 85 -1.61 3.93 -14.60
N MET A 86 -1.82 2.82 -13.89
CA MET A 86 -0.76 1.93 -13.41
C MET A 86 -1.17 0.46 -13.53
N GLN A 87 -0.23 -0.46 -13.43
CA GLN A 87 -0.54 -1.89 -13.29
C GLN A 87 -1.30 -2.20 -11.99
N ASP A 88 -2.38 -2.97 -12.08
CA ASP A 88 -2.98 -3.63 -10.93
C ASP A 88 -2.14 -4.85 -10.51
N LEU A 89 -1.49 -4.73 -9.35
CA LEU A 89 -0.64 -5.78 -8.78
C LEU A 89 -1.42 -6.99 -8.24
N THR A 90 -2.74 -6.85 -8.10
CA THR A 90 -3.63 -7.88 -7.54
C THR A 90 -4.42 -8.64 -8.60
N LEU A 91 -4.31 -8.26 -9.88
CA LEU A 91 -4.98 -8.94 -10.98
C LEU A 91 -4.66 -10.44 -10.98
N ASN A 92 -5.68 -11.27 -11.20
CA ASN A 92 -5.61 -12.73 -11.23
C ASN A 92 -5.13 -13.39 -9.92
N ARG A 93 -5.11 -12.65 -8.80
CA ARG A 93 -4.92 -13.23 -7.47
C ARG A 93 -6.28 -13.55 -6.86
N LEU A 94 -6.54 -14.83 -6.60
CA LEU A 94 -7.84 -15.26 -6.06
C LEU A 94 -8.09 -14.77 -4.63
N ASN A 95 -7.09 -14.87 -3.76
CA ASN A 95 -7.18 -14.45 -2.36
C ASN A 95 -5.89 -13.78 -1.90
N PRO A 96 -5.54 -12.58 -2.42
CA PRO A 96 -4.27 -11.95 -2.11
C PRO A 96 -4.24 -11.43 -0.66
N SER A 97 -3.26 -11.90 0.11
CA SER A 97 -2.77 -11.16 1.27
C SER A 97 -2.07 -9.90 0.78
N VAL A 98 -2.39 -8.74 1.37
CA VAL A 98 -1.83 -7.44 0.99
C VAL A 98 -1.45 -6.68 2.25
N MET A 99 -0.26 -6.08 2.27
CA MET A 99 0.21 -5.22 3.36
C MET A 99 0.78 -3.93 2.80
N ASP A 100 0.26 -2.79 3.23
CA ASP A 100 0.83 -1.47 2.97
C ASP A 100 1.77 -1.11 4.11
N ILE A 101 3.07 -1.05 3.80
CA ILE A 101 4.11 -0.63 4.74
C ILE A 101 4.62 0.74 4.32
N LYS A 102 4.50 1.71 5.23
CA LYS A 102 5.03 3.05 5.04
C LYS A 102 6.47 3.11 5.55
N MET A 103 7.39 3.35 4.62
CA MET A 103 8.82 3.41 4.88
C MET A 103 9.28 4.77 5.39
N GLY A 104 10.33 4.77 6.22
CA GLY A 104 11.00 5.93 6.79
C GLY A 104 10.67 6.15 8.26
N SER A 105 11.69 6.47 9.06
CA SER A 105 11.52 7.00 10.43
C SER A 105 10.98 8.44 10.46
N ARG A 106 10.91 9.06 9.28
CA ARG A 106 10.37 10.38 9.02
C ARG A 106 9.49 10.33 7.78
N THR A 107 8.23 10.74 7.90
CA THR A 107 7.28 10.79 6.77
C THR A 107 6.93 12.19 6.28
N TRP A 108 7.70 13.19 6.71
CA TRP A 108 7.69 14.54 6.16
C TRP A 108 8.93 14.82 5.28
N TYR A 109 8.81 15.81 4.40
CA TYR A 109 9.88 16.25 3.49
C TYR A 109 10.27 17.71 3.77
N PRO A 110 11.52 18.14 3.45
CA PRO A 110 12.04 19.45 3.86
C PRO A 110 11.20 20.66 3.44
N GLN A 111 10.56 20.58 2.27
CA GLN A 111 9.74 21.65 1.70
C GLN A 111 8.27 21.59 2.16
N ALA A 112 7.92 20.70 3.10
CA ALA A 112 6.55 20.59 3.59
C ALA A 112 6.18 21.78 4.50
N SER A 113 4.90 22.15 4.52
CA SER A 113 4.43 23.18 5.45
C SER A 113 4.59 22.74 6.91
N MET A 114 4.80 23.70 7.82
CA MET A 114 4.92 23.41 9.26
C MET A 114 3.72 22.64 9.81
N LYS A 115 2.51 22.91 9.30
CA LYS A 115 1.29 22.16 9.63
C LYS A 115 1.40 20.69 9.21
N TYR A 116 1.89 20.42 8.00
CA TYR A 116 2.10 19.06 7.52
C TYR A 116 3.19 18.33 8.29
N ILE A 117 4.31 19.00 8.56
CA ILE A 117 5.42 18.47 9.38
C ILE A 117 4.91 18.09 10.76
N GLY A 118 4.19 18.97 11.46
CA GLY A 118 3.62 18.69 12.78
C GLY A 118 2.69 17.47 12.78
N LYS A 119 1.83 17.35 11.76
CA LYS A 119 0.95 16.19 11.58
C LYS A 119 1.73 14.88 11.37
N CYS A 120 2.80 14.92 10.59
CA CYS A 120 3.64 13.74 10.33
C CYS A 120 4.46 13.37 11.56
N LEU A 121 5.10 14.34 12.22
CA LEU A 121 5.86 14.12 13.45
C LEU A 121 5.01 13.46 14.54
N LYS A 122 3.77 13.94 14.74
CA LYS A 122 2.84 13.32 15.68
C LYS A 122 2.63 11.84 15.35
N LYS A 123 2.27 11.53 14.09
CA LYS A 123 2.04 10.15 13.63
C LYS A 123 3.29 9.27 13.67
N ASP A 124 4.44 9.82 13.33
CA ASP A 124 5.69 9.07 13.28
C ASP A 124 6.10 8.66 14.71
N ARG A 125 5.88 9.53 15.70
CA ARG A 125 6.11 9.26 17.13
C ARG A 125 5.09 8.31 17.75
N GLU A 126 3.82 8.44 17.36
CA GLU A 126 2.72 7.60 17.86
C GLU A 126 2.65 6.22 17.18
N SER A 127 3.56 5.91 16.26
CA SER A 127 3.63 4.62 15.55
C SER A 127 5.01 3.99 15.66
N THR A 128 5.19 2.85 15.01
CA THR A 128 6.50 2.18 14.94
C THR A 128 7.51 2.87 14.04
N SER A 129 7.15 3.97 13.36
CA SER A 129 8.02 4.60 12.35
C SER A 129 9.37 5.02 12.93
N VAL A 130 9.38 5.71 14.08
CA VAL A 130 10.62 6.15 14.73
C VAL A 130 11.49 4.97 15.17
N HIS A 131 10.88 3.90 15.68
CA HIS A 131 11.59 2.77 16.29
C HIS A 131 12.09 1.75 15.26
N LEU A 132 11.29 1.47 14.23
CA LEU A 132 11.58 0.44 13.21
C LEU A 132 12.03 1.03 11.87
N GLY A 133 11.93 2.34 11.69
CA GLY A 133 12.11 2.97 10.38
C GLY A 133 10.96 2.72 9.41
N PHE A 134 9.84 2.14 9.87
CA PHE A 134 8.62 1.94 9.09
C PHE A 134 7.39 1.70 9.99
N ARG A 135 6.20 1.74 9.39
CA ARG A 135 4.94 1.32 10.02
C ARG A 135 4.04 0.58 9.05
N ILE A 136 3.23 -0.35 9.54
CA ILE A 136 2.12 -0.90 8.77
C ILE A 136 1.00 0.16 8.71
N SER A 137 0.52 0.49 7.51
CA SER A 137 -0.55 1.47 7.29
C SER A 137 -1.91 0.81 7.01
N GLY A 138 -1.90 -0.46 6.64
CA GLY A 138 -3.07 -1.29 6.42
C GLY A 138 -2.65 -2.68 5.98
N LEU A 139 -3.45 -3.69 6.28
CA LEU A 139 -3.19 -5.06 5.84
C LEU A 139 -4.48 -5.87 5.71
N GLN A 140 -4.40 -6.93 4.93
CA GLN A 140 -5.31 -8.05 4.93
C GLN A 140 -4.49 -9.33 4.72
N THR A 141 -4.78 -10.37 5.48
CA THR A 141 -4.16 -11.69 5.30
C THR A 141 -5.25 -12.71 5.04
N TYR A 142 -5.14 -13.46 3.96
CA TYR A 142 -6.06 -14.56 3.68
C TYR A 142 -5.88 -15.64 4.75
N GLU A 143 -6.97 -16.08 5.35
CA GLU A 143 -6.95 -17.11 6.41
C GLU A 143 -7.40 -18.47 5.90
N SER A 144 -8.64 -18.57 5.45
CA SER A 144 -9.22 -19.82 4.94
C SER A 144 -10.45 -19.53 4.06
N LYS A 145 -11.10 -20.58 3.54
CA LYS A 145 -12.35 -20.44 2.79
C LYS A 145 -13.50 -19.94 3.69
N GLU A 146 -13.46 -20.32 4.96
CA GLU A 146 -14.48 -20.03 5.98
C GLU A 146 -14.26 -18.63 6.58
N SER A 147 -13.09 -18.37 7.15
CA SER A 147 -12.77 -17.09 7.82
C SER A 147 -12.42 -15.97 6.84
N ARG A 148 -12.19 -16.30 5.56
CA ARG A 148 -11.81 -15.37 4.47
C ARG A 148 -10.55 -14.58 4.79
N PHE A 149 -10.67 -13.38 5.34
CA PHE A 149 -9.53 -12.48 5.55
C PHE A 149 -9.51 -11.94 6.98
N TRP A 150 -8.33 -11.96 7.59
CA TRP A 150 -8.03 -11.09 8.72
C TRP A 150 -7.64 -9.71 8.21
N LYS A 151 -8.51 -8.74 8.47
CA LYS A 151 -8.38 -7.34 8.02
C LYS A 151 -8.70 -6.40 9.18
N PRO A 152 -7.75 -6.14 10.08
CA PRO A 152 -7.97 -5.23 11.21
C PRO A 152 -8.31 -3.83 10.69
N ASP A 153 -9.15 -3.10 11.43
CA ASP A 153 -9.54 -1.77 11.01
C ASP A 153 -8.39 -0.76 11.15
N LYS A 154 -8.58 0.40 10.52
CA LYS A 154 -7.57 1.45 10.42
C LYS A 154 -7.09 1.94 11.80
N LYS A 155 -7.96 2.01 12.80
CA LYS A 155 -7.57 2.48 14.15
C LYS A 155 -6.70 1.44 14.84
N THR A 156 -7.05 0.17 14.74
CA THR A 156 -6.24 -0.94 15.27
C THR A 156 -4.85 -0.94 14.66
N VAL A 157 -4.74 -0.83 13.33
CA VAL A 157 -3.43 -0.78 12.64
C VAL A 157 -2.62 0.45 13.07
N GLN A 158 -3.27 1.59 13.28
CA GLN A 158 -2.60 2.81 13.73
C GLN A 158 -2.03 2.73 15.15
N SER A 159 -2.57 1.84 15.99
CA SER A 159 -2.08 1.62 17.36
C SER A 159 -1.09 0.47 17.48
N PHE A 160 -0.63 -0.11 16.37
CA PHE A 160 0.34 -1.20 16.41
C PHE A 160 1.63 -0.80 17.10
N THR A 161 2.03 -1.64 18.06
CA THR A 161 3.34 -1.65 18.71
C THR A 161 4.35 -2.42 17.86
N VAL A 162 5.62 -2.41 18.29
CA VAL A 162 6.67 -3.24 17.67
C VAL A 162 6.30 -4.73 17.70
N ASN A 163 5.69 -5.21 18.79
CA ASN A 163 5.24 -6.60 18.90
C ASN A 163 4.10 -6.89 17.92
N ASP A 164 3.13 -5.98 17.77
CA ASP A 164 2.03 -6.15 16.81
C ASP A 164 2.54 -6.21 15.37
N VAL A 165 3.55 -5.39 15.04
CA VAL A 165 4.22 -5.45 13.73
C VAL A 165 4.90 -6.79 13.53
N LYS A 166 5.67 -7.28 14.52
CA LYS A 166 6.32 -8.60 14.44
C LYS A 166 5.31 -9.73 14.23
N SER A 167 4.23 -9.75 15.02
CA SER A 167 3.14 -10.72 14.89
C SER A 167 2.46 -10.63 13.52
N SER A 168 2.22 -9.42 13.02
CA SER A 168 1.62 -9.20 11.71
C SER A 168 2.50 -9.70 10.56
N LEU A 169 3.81 -9.47 10.63
CA LEU A 169 4.77 -9.97 9.64
C LEU A 169 4.85 -11.50 9.65
N ARG A 170 4.88 -12.13 10.83
CA ARG A 170 4.81 -13.61 10.96
C ARG A 170 3.53 -14.16 10.33
N LYS A 171 2.38 -13.60 10.70
CA LYS A 171 1.07 -14.00 10.17
C LYS A 171 0.98 -13.87 8.65
N TYR A 172 1.53 -12.80 8.07
CA TYR A 172 1.48 -12.53 6.63
C TYR A 172 2.16 -13.61 5.77
N VAL A 173 3.18 -14.28 6.30
CA VAL A 173 3.97 -15.31 5.58
C VAL A 173 3.73 -16.72 6.09
N SER A 174 2.64 -16.94 6.82
CA SER A 174 2.29 -18.24 7.37
C SER A 174 1.26 -18.96 6.50
N SER A 175 1.38 -20.29 6.41
CA SER A 175 0.32 -21.13 5.83
C SER A 175 -0.84 -21.37 6.79
N ASN A 176 -0.66 -21.09 8.08
CA ASN A 176 -1.64 -21.24 9.16
C ASN A 176 -1.90 -19.92 9.91
N PRO A 177 -2.25 -18.82 9.23
CA PRO A 177 -2.30 -17.47 9.83
C PRO A 177 -3.32 -17.33 10.99
N SER A 178 -4.26 -18.26 11.14
CA SER A 178 -5.25 -18.31 12.22
C SER A 178 -4.76 -19.06 13.48
N SER A 179 -3.56 -19.63 13.47
CA SER A 179 -2.98 -20.33 14.63
C SER A 179 -2.74 -19.34 15.78
N GLU A 180 -3.44 -19.54 16.91
CA GLU A 180 -3.27 -18.70 18.10
C GLU A 180 -1.95 -18.95 18.83
N ILE A 181 -1.29 -20.10 18.59
CA ILE A 181 -0.16 -20.57 19.40
C ILE A 181 1.19 -20.19 18.78
N ASP A 182 1.33 -20.23 17.44
CA ASP A 182 2.41 -19.59 16.68
C ASP A 182 2.13 -19.70 15.17
N PRO A 183 2.22 -18.59 14.39
CA PRO A 183 2.23 -18.67 12.93
C PRO A 183 3.49 -19.37 12.42
N ASP A 184 3.35 -20.35 11.54
CA ASP A 184 4.44 -21.24 11.07
C ASP A 184 5.52 -20.53 10.23
N CYS A 185 5.23 -19.33 9.74
CA CYS A 185 6.10 -18.52 8.88
C CYS A 185 6.67 -19.30 7.68
N SER A 186 5.95 -20.30 7.18
CA SER A 186 6.44 -21.26 6.18
C SER A 186 6.90 -20.63 4.87
N LEU A 187 6.42 -19.42 4.56
CA LEU A 187 6.74 -18.66 3.34
C LEU A 187 7.79 -17.55 3.58
N ALA A 188 8.35 -17.43 4.79
CA ALA A 188 9.23 -16.33 5.14
C ALA A 188 10.47 -16.23 4.24
N SER A 189 11.13 -17.37 3.93
CA SER A 189 12.33 -17.40 3.08
C SER A 189 12.06 -16.92 1.65
N ILE A 190 10.84 -17.14 1.15
CA ILE A 190 10.40 -16.76 -0.19
C ILE A 190 10.02 -15.28 -0.23
N VAL A 191 9.32 -14.78 0.80
CA VAL A 191 8.75 -13.43 0.81
C VAL A 191 9.71 -12.39 1.36
N TYR A 192 10.43 -12.72 2.44
CA TYR A 192 11.32 -11.79 3.15
C TYR A 192 12.80 -12.05 2.88
N GLY A 193 13.12 -13.03 2.04
CA GLY A 193 14.48 -13.53 1.87
C GLY A 193 14.86 -14.54 2.95
N GLY A 194 15.99 -15.24 2.75
CA GLY A 194 16.44 -16.35 3.60
C GLY A 194 16.80 -15.97 5.04
N SER A 195 17.83 -16.59 5.62
CA SER A 195 18.18 -16.45 7.05
C SER A 195 18.58 -15.04 7.52
N ASN A 196 18.58 -14.04 6.65
CA ASN A 196 18.87 -12.64 6.96
C ASN A 196 17.65 -11.71 6.71
N GLY A 197 16.46 -12.29 6.49
CA GLY A 197 15.23 -11.54 6.25
C GLY A 197 14.69 -10.82 7.48
N ILE A 198 13.57 -10.09 7.34
CA ILE A 198 12.96 -9.28 8.41
C ILE A 198 12.53 -10.08 9.66
N LEU A 199 12.40 -11.40 9.53
CA LEU A 199 12.03 -12.33 10.60
C LEU A 199 13.21 -13.15 11.14
N ALA A 200 14.43 -12.92 10.63
CA ALA A 200 15.64 -13.55 11.13
C ALA A 200 15.99 -13.10 12.56
#